data_AF-A0A6G1GPB8-F1
#
_entry.id   AF-A0A6G1GPB8-F1
#
_cell.length_a   1.000
_cell.length_b   1.000
_cell.length_c   1.000
_cell.angle_alpha   90.00
_cell.angle_beta   90.00
_cell.angle_gamma   90.00
#
_symmetry.space_group_name_H-M   'P 1'
#
loop_
_entity.id
_entity.type
_entity.pdbx_description
1 polymer ?
#
loop_
_entity_poly.entity_id
_entity_poly.type
_entity_poly.pdbx_seq_one_letter_code
_entity_poly.pdbx_strand_id
1 'polypeptide(L)'
;MQSFTGQYLLDQKAIWEKEVSFHKVQLNQSWFKVVIHGVPIDVDLSNIPSEISLYNDGLQVIGNPYWLTSAEKRQVQKAESIVVAFATEKEASFCIRNKVYIAGISARVEKMYSTSVNAQCRQCQGFGHLESRCRNAPKCQLCGENHPTLRMDVIAVQEPWILGSSQNPRDFTGSNRRSISHRSFTQILPEGDIRPRVMLYAARDMQAQINTSPSFPTDPDCLLLSIRTRGFGFQLLNIYEEASLRDGLARTIPRVVLPFQVQSKTIVLGDFNTHHPLWDP
;
A
#
# COMPACT_ATOMS: atom_id res chain seq x y z
N MET A 1 9.21 -3.91 -37.45
CA MET A 1 9.94 -3.37 -36.27
C MET A 1 10.65 -4.53 -35.60
N GLN A 2 11.97 -4.50 -35.48
CA GLN A 2 12.69 -5.49 -34.66
C GLN A 2 12.32 -5.28 -33.20
N SER A 3 11.86 -6.33 -32.52
CA SER A 3 11.59 -6.30 -31.09
C SER A 3 12.91 -6.49 -30.33
N PHE A 4 13.36 -5.47 -29.62
CA PHE A 4 14.54 -5.54 -28.74
C PHE A 4 14.19 -6.36 -27.49
N THR A 5 14.45 -7.66 -27.53
CA THR A 5 14.22 -8.57 -26.40
C THR A 5 15.48 -8.71 -25.54
N GLY A 6 15.34 -9.30 -24.34
CA GLY A 6 16.51 -9.67 -23.53
C GLY A 6 17.45 -10.64 -24.27
N GLN A 7 16.91 -11.50 -25.15
CA GLN A 7 17.71 -12.41 -25.98
C GLN A 7 18.57 -11.63 -26.98
N TYR A 8 17.97 -10.64 -27.65
CA TYR A 8 18.69 -9.76 -28.57
C TYR A 8 19.89 -9.08 -27.88
N LEU A 9 19.71 -8.60 -26.64
CA LEU A 9 20.79 -7.99 -25.86
C LEU A 9 21.94 -8.98 -25.56
N LEU A 10 21.63 -10.24 -25.30
CA LEU A 10 22.64 -11.29 -25.12
C LEU A 10 23.36 -11.61 -26.42
N ASP A 11 22.63 -11.70 -27.54
CA ASP A 11 23.22 -12.01 -28.85
C ASP A 11 24.17 -10.88 -29.29
N GLN A 12 23.92 -9.64 -28.85
CA GLN A 12 24.76 -8.47 -29.12
C GLN A 12 25.79 -8.17 -28.01
N LYS A 13 26.09 -9.14 -27.13
CA LYS A 13 26.99 -8.96 -25.98
C LYS A 13 28.34 -8.32 -26.32
N ALA A 14 28.94 -8.73 -27.44
CA ALA A 14 30.27 -8.25 -27.88
C ALA A 14 30.34 -6.72 -28.08
N ILE A 15 29.19 -6.06 -28.31
CA ILE A 15 29.11 -4.61 -28.53
C ILE A 15 29.25 -3.85 -27.20
N TRP A 16 28.60 -4.32 -26.14
CA TRP A 16 28.47 -3.57 -24.88
C TRP A 16 29.32 -4.12 -23.74
N GLU A 17 29.84 -5.35 -23.84
CA GLU A 17 30.58 -5.96 -22.73
C GLU A 17 31.87 -5.23 -22.34
N LYS A 18 32.43 -4.44 -23.26
CA LYS A 18 33.63 -3.62 -23.02
C LYS A 18 33.32 -2.30 -22.31
N GLU A 19 32.08 -1.84 -22.41
CA GLU A 19 31.63 -0.55 -21.89
C GLU A 19 31.03 -0.67 -20.47
N VAL A 20 30.75 -1.90 -20.01
CA VAL A 20 30.09 -2.15 -18.73
C VAL A 20 30.82 -3.23 -17.95
N SER A 21 31.20 -2.94 -16.69
CA SER A 21 31.75 -3.94 -15.78
C SER A 21 30.62 -4.78 -15.15
N PHE A 22 30.70 -6.10 -15.26
CA PHE A 22 29.70 -7.03 -14.70
C PHE A 22 30.34 -8.35 -14.24
N HIS A 23 29.67 -9.04 -13.33
CA HIS A 23 30.10 -10.36 -12.83
C HIS A 23 29.43 -11.52 -13.59
N LYS A 24 28.15 -11.36 -13.95
CA LYS A 24 27.36 -12.35 -14.69
C LYS A 24 26.28 -11.65 -15.50
N VAL A 25 26.02 -12.16 -16.71
CA VAL A 25 24.89 -11.77 -17.55
C VAL A 25 23.91 -12.94 -17.60
N GLN A 26 22.63 -12.67 -17.43
CA GLN A 26 21.58 -13.68 -17.53
C GLN A 26 20.27 -13.04 -18.01
N LEU A 27 19.47 -13.81 -18.73
CA LEU A 27 18.10 -13.39 -19.05
C LEU A 27 17.30 -13.25 -17.76
N ASN A 28 16.48 -12.21 -17.70
CA ASN A 28 15.48 -12.10 -16.67
C ASN A 28 14.34 -13.09 -16.97
N GLN A 29 14.51 -14.33 -16.54
CA GLN A 29 13.49 -15.37 -16.64
C GLN A 29 12.71 -15.43 -15.32
N SER A 30 11.38 -15.49 -15.41
CA SER A 30 10.54 -15.69 -14.23
C SER A 30 10.72 -17.09 -13.69
N TRP A 31 11.12 -17.21 -12.43
CA TRP A 31 11.22 -18.50 -11.75
C TRP A 31 9.95 -18.75 -10.94
N PHE A 32 9.39 -19.95 -11.11
CA PHE A 32 8.20 -20.36 -10.37
C PHE A 32 8.63 -21.15 -9.13
N LYS A 33 8.72 -20.43 -8.00
CA LYS A 33 9.19 -21.00 -6.74
C LYS A 33 8.08 -21.69 -5.96
N VAL A 34 8.42 -22.83 -5.37
CA VAL A 34 7.54 -23.59 -4.45
C VAL A 34 8.29 -23.91 -3.17
N VAL A 35 7.54 -24.13 -2.10
CA VAL A 35 8.02 -24.55 -0.79
C VAL A 35 7.64 -26.01 -0.59
N ILE A 36 8.62 -26.86 -0.34
CA ILE A 36 8.44 -28.27 0.01
C ILE A 36 8.63 -28.40 1.51
N HIS A 37 7.64 -28.93 2.23
CA HIS A 37 7.64 -29.01 3.69
C HIS A 37 8.03 -30.39 4.21
N GLY A 38 8.69 -30.42 5.36
CA GLY A 38 8.97 -31.64 6.12
C GLY A 38 10.22 -32.38 5.69
N VAL A 39 11.14 -31.70 5.00
CA VAL A 39 12.42 -32.27 4.53
C VAL A 39 13.39 -32.43 5.71
N PRO A 40 13.96 -33.62 5.95
CA PRO A 40 14.95 -33.83 7.01
C PRO A 40 16.18 -32.92 6.85
N ILE A 41 16.69 -32.37 7.96
CA ILE A 41 17.73 -31.31 7.94
C ILE A 41 19.12 -31.84 7.57
N ASP A 42 19.34 -33.13 7.75
CA ASP A 42 20.56 -33.86 7.38
C ASP A 42 20.67 -34.14 5.88
N VAL A 43 19.64 -33.83 5.09
CA VAL A 43 19.66 -33.97 3.63
C VAL A 43 20.59 -32.95 2.98
N ASP A 44 21.45 -33.45 2.09
CA ASP A 44 22.29 -32.61 1.24
C ASP A 44 21.45 -31.96 0.12
N LEU A 45 21.26 -30.64 0.23
CA LEU A 45 20.51 -29.85 -0.74
C LEU A 45 21.08 -29.90 -2.16
N SER A 46 22.36 -30.21 -2.33
CA SER A 46 22.98 -30.29 -3.66
C SER A 46 22.46 -31.48 -4.49
N ASN A 47 21.97 -32.54 -3.82
CA ASN A 47 21.43 -33.74 -4.46
C ASN A 47 19.93 -33.63 -4.77
N ILE A 48 19.24 -32.66 -4.15
CA ILE A 48 17.79 -32.49 -4.28
C ILE A 48 17.31 -32.28 -5.72
N PRO A 49 17.98 -31.49 -6.59
CA PRO A 49 17.56 -31.37 -7.98
C PRO A 49 17.53 -32.71 -8.70
N SER A 50 18.59 -33.51 -8.57
CA SER A 50 18.70 -34.84 -9.19
C SER A 50 17.67 -35.81 -8.62
N GLU A 51 17.44 -35.78 -7.31
CA GLU A 51 16.47 -36.64 -6.64
C GLU A 51 15.04 -36.33 -7.09
N ILE A 52 14.66 -35.05 -7.12
CA ILE A 52 13.32 -34.65 -7.59
C ILE A 52 13.12 -35.09 -9.03
N SER A 53 14.11 -34.87 -9.90
CA SER A 53 14.04 -35.29 -11.31
C SER A 53 13.95 -36.81 -11.50
N LEU A 54 14.52 -37.60 -10.59
CA LEU A 54 14.53 -39.06 -10.67
C LEU A 54 13.21 -39.70 -10.20
N TYR A 55 12.63 -39.18 -9.11
CA TYR A 55 11.46 -39.80 -8.46
C TYR A 55 10.13 -39.10 -8.80
N ASN A 56 10.16 -38.00 -9.55
CA ASN A 56 8.98 -37.23 -9.90
C ASN A 56 9.01 -36.87 -11.39
N ASP A 57 8.44 -37.77 -12.21
CA ASP A 57 8.39 -37.61 -13.67
C ASP A 57 7.83 -36.25 -14.10
N GLY A 58 8.55 -35.59 -15.01
CA GLY A 58 8.15 -34.30 -15.55
C GLY A 58 8.47 -33.09 -14.66
N LEU A 59 9.23 -33.26 -13.58
CA LEU A 59 9.77 -32.16 -12.79
C LEU A 59 11.28 -31.99 -13.03
N GLN A 60 11.70 -30.75 -13.30
CA GLN A 60 13.11 -30.37 -13.40
C GLN A 60 13.37 -29.10 -12.59
N VAL A 61 14.13 -29.23 -11.51
CA VAL A 61 14.47 -28.08 -10.65
C VAL A 61 15.53 -27.23 -11.33
N ILE A 62 15.34 -25.91 -11.32
CA ILE A 62 16.32 -24.93 -11.78
C ILE A 62 16.93 -24.17 -10.60
N GLY A 63 18.20 -23.81 -10.73
CA GLY A 63 18.94 -23.13 -9.68
C GLY A 63 19.19 -24.02 -8.46
N ASN A 64 19.71 -23.41 -7.39
CA ASN A 64 20.05 -24.14 -6.17
C ASN A 64 18.89 -24.07 -5.17
N PRO A 65 18.42 -25.22 -4.65
CA PRO A 65 17.52 -25.25 -3.51
C PRO A 65 18.14 -24.57 -2.29
N TYR A 66 17.29 -23.98 -1.46
CA TYR A 66 17.72 -23.39 -0.19
C TYR A 66 16.66 -23.55 0.88
N TRP A 67 17.12 -23.62 2.13
CA TRP A 67 16.24 -23.66 3.29
C TRP A 67 15.48 -22.34 3.47
N LEU A 68 14.20 -22.43 3.83
CA LEU A 68 13.36 -21.24 4.04
C LEU A 68 13.75 -20.48 5.32
N THR A 69 14.23 -21.19 6.33
CA THR A 69 14.63 -20.64 7.64
C THR A 69 16.15 -20.49 7.78
N SER A 70 16.60 -19.65 8.72
CA SER A 70 18.04 -19.47 9.03
C SER A 70 18.65 -20.71 9.68
N ALA A 71 19.97 -20.89 9.56
CA ALA A 71 20.69 -22.03 10.12
C ALA A 71 20.52 -22.17 11.65
N GLU A 72 20.46 -21.05 12.38
CA GLU A 72 20.25 -21.02 13.83
C GLU A 72 18.91 -21.67 14.24
N LYS A 73 17.82 -21.34 13.53
CA LYS A 73 16.48 -21.90 13.82
C LYS A 73 16.40 -23.40 13.52
N ARG A 74 17.23 -23.89 12.59
CA ARG A 74 17.25 -25.29 12.16
C ARG A 74 17.93 -26.23 13.16
N GLN A 75 18.82 -25.73 14.02
CA GLN A 75 19.62 -26.58 14.94
C GLN A 75 18.76 -27.44 15.88
N VAL A 76 17.55 -26.99 16.22
CA VAL A 76 16.65 -27.66 17.16
C VAL A 76 15.57 -28.50 16.46
N GLN A 77 15.50 -28.48 15.14
CA GLN A 77 14.44 -29.10 14.36
C GLN A 77 14.90 -30.42 13.74
N LYS A 78 13.97 -31.36 13.51
CA LYS A 78 14.26 -32.63 12.80
C LYS A 78 13.99 -32.53 11.30
N ALA A 79 13.09 -31.64 10.90
CA ALA A 79 12.70 -31.41 9.51
C ALA A 79 12.34 -29.94 9.32
N GLU A 80 12.54 -29.43 8.10
CA GLU A 80 12.22 -28.04 7.73
C GLU A 80 11.70 -27.96 6.29
N SER A 81 11.57 -26.74 5.76
CA SER A 81 11.02 -26.44 4.45
C SER A 81 12.12 -25.94 3.53
N ILE A 82 12.18 -26.48 2.32
CA ILE A 82 13.09 -26.02 1.29
C ILE A 82 12.33 -25.27 0.21
N VAL A 83 13.00 -24.34 -0.43
CA VAL A 83 12.51 -23.65 -1.63
C VAL A 83 13.20 -24.25 -2.83
N VAL A 84 12.40 -24.65 -3.82
CA VAL A 84 12.86 -25.07 -5.15
C VAL A 84 12.19 -24.21 -6.22
N ALA A 85 12.82 -24.09 -7.38
CA ALA A 85 12.32 -23.29 -8.49
C ALA A 85 12.14 -24.12 -9.76
N PHE A 86 11.13 -23.78 -10.56
CA PHE A 86 10.88 -24.38 -11.87
C PHE A 86 10.89 -23.31 -12.97
N ALA A 87 11.21 -23.72 -14.19
CA ALA A 87 11.25 -22.84 -15.36
C ALA A 87 9.83 -22.47 -15.83
N THR A 88 8.85 -23.34 -15.62
CA THR A 88 7.47 -23.12 -16.08
C THR A 88 6.45 -23.16 -14.95
N GLU A 89 5.36 -22.41 -15.11
CA GLU A 89 4.22 -22.45 -14.18
C GLU A 89 3.55 -23.83 -14.17
N LYS A 90 3.60 -24.56 -15.29
CA LYS A 90 3.04 -25.91 -15.41
C LYS A 90 3.75 -26.90 -14.50
N GLU A 91 5.08 -26.91 -14.50
CA GLU A 91 5.90 -27.76 -13.61
C GLU A 91 5.64 -27.41 -12.14
N ALA A 92 5.67 -26.12 -11.78
CA ALA A 92 5.38 -25.69 -10.42
C ALA A 92 3.95 -26.07 -9.97
N SER A 93 2.96 -25.89 -10.84
CA SER A 93 1.57 -26.26 -10.56
C SER A 93 1.36 -27.77 -10.49
N PHE A 94 2.11 -28.55 -11.28
CA PHE A 94 2.13 -30.00 -11.20
C PHE A 94 2.74 -30.46 -9.87
N CYS A 95 3.88 -29.87 -9.49
CA CYS A 95 4.56 -30.10 -8.22
C CYS A 95 3.67 -29.79 -7.00
N ILE A 96 2.88 -28.70 -7.05
CA ILE A 96 1.95 -28.33 -5.98
C ILE A 96 0.75 -29.29 -5.87
N ARG A 97 0.20 -29.74 -7.01
CA ARG A 97 -1.03 -30.54 -7.03
C ARG A 97 -0.80 -32.02 -6.73
N ASN A 98 0.40 -32.53 -7.00
CA ASN A 98 0.76 -33.92 -6.80
C ASN A 98 1.59 -34.10 -5.52
N LYS A 99 1.66 -35.33 -5.02
CA LYS A 99 2.61 -35.69 -3.97
C LYS A 99 4.02 -35.70 -4.56
N VAL A 100 4.96 -35.02 -3.90
CA VAL A 100 6.37 -35.03 -4.29
C VAL A 100 7.14 -35.96 -3.39
N TYR A 101 7.93 -36.84 -3.99
CA TYR A 101 8.82 -37.75 -3.30
C TYR A 101 10.23 -37.18 -3.26
N ILE A 102 10.78 -37.05 -2.05
CA ILE A 102 12.10 -36.47 -1.78
C ILE A 102 12.63 -37.06 -0.48
N ALA A 103 13.90 -37.40 -0.38
CA ALA A 103 14.53 -38.08 0.76
C ALA A 103 13.73 -39.28 1.30
N GLY A 104 13.10 -40.05 0.41
CA GLY A 104 12.25 -41.19 0.78
C GLY A 104 10.92 -40.84 1.46
N ILE A 105 10.55 -39.55 1.54
CA ILE A 105 9.28 -39.08 2.11
C ILE A 105 8.35 -38.52 1.04
N SER A 106 7.03 -38.64 1.27
CA SER A 106 6.01 -37.92 0.52
C SER A 106 5.80 -36.55 1.16
N ALA A 107 6.32 -35.49 0.54
CA ALA A 107 6.28 -34.14 1.06
C ALA A 107 5.08 -33.33 0.55
N ARG A 108 4.62 -32.40 1.40
CA ARG A 108 3.57 -31.43 1.05
C ARG A 108 4.21 -30.21 0.40
N VAL A 109 3.62 -29.74 -0.71
CA VAL A 109 4.16 -28.61 -1.48
C VAL A 109 3.17 -27.45 -1.51
N GLU A 110 3.67 -26.22 -1.35
CA GLU A 110 2.89 -24.99 -1.50
C GLU A 110 3.59 -24.00 -2.44
N LYS A 111 2.81 -23.12 -3.10
CA LYS A 111 3.38 -22.00 -3.86
C LYS A 111 4.18 -21.08 -2.94
N MET A 112 5.39 -20.71 -3.34
CA MET A 112 6.16 -19.70 -2.60
C MET A 112 5.60 -18.31 -2.92
N TYR A 113 5.10 -17.64 -1.89
CA TYR A 113 4.71 -16.24 -2.00
C TYR A 113 5.87 -15.37 -1.55
N SER A 114 6.57 -14.75 -2.49
CA SER A 114 7.54 -13.71 -2.16
C SER A 114 6.77 -12.47 -1.70
N THR A 115 6.90 -12.14 -0.42
CA THR A 115 6.48 -10.84 0.09
C THR A 115 7.73 -10.03 0.35
N SER A 116 7.74 -8.76 -0.05
CA SER A 116 8.83 -7.86 0.33
C SER A 116 8.95 -7.81 1.85
N VAL A 117 10.18 -7.81 2.37
CA VAL A 117 10.44 -7.59 3.80
C VAL A 117 9.84 -6.25 4.29
N ASN A 118 9.66 -5.29 3.38
CA ASN A 118 9.08 -3.98 3.67
C ASN A 118 7.55 -3.94 3.45
N ALA A 119 6.93 -5.04 3.01
CA ALA A 119 5.49 -5.08 2.86
C ALA A 119 4.85 -5.12 4.25
N GLN A 120 4.07 -4.07 4.57
CA GLN A 120 3.34 -3.98 5.82
C GLN A 120 1.96 -4.62 5.68
N CYS A 121 1.64 -5.54 6.57
CA CYS A 121 0.34 -6.18 6.68
C CYS A 121 -0.72 -5.21 7.19
N ARG A 122 -1.85 -5.07 6.48
CA ARG A 122 -2.91 -4.12 6.87
C ARG A 122 -3.76 -4.63 8.04
N GLN A 123 -3.74 -5.93 8.32
CA GLN A 123 -4.42 -6.54 9.47
C GLN A 123 -3.65 -6.30 10.77
N CYS A 124 -2.37 -6.68 10.86
CA CYS A 124 -1.62 -6.66 12.12
C CYS A 124 -0.54 -5.56 12.24
N GLN A 125 -0.33 -4.76 11.20
CA GLN A 125 0.74 -3.75 11.08
C GLN A 125 2.18 -4.27 11.10
N GLY A 126 2.39 -5.60 11.21
CA GLY A 126 3.70 -6.23 11.06
C GLY A 126 4.18 -6.27 9.61
N PHE A 127 5.43 -6.61 9.40
CA PHE A 127 6.08 -6.62 8.09
C PHE A 127 6.38 -8.04 7.57
N GLY A 128 6.67 -8.16 6.28
CA GLY A 128 7.26 -9.37 5.69
C GLY A 128 6.32 -10.54 5.45
N HIS A 129 5.00 -10.33 5.44
CA HIS A 129 4.02 -11.39 5.18
C HIS A 129 2.79 -10.86 4.43
N LEU A 130 2.12 -11.77 3.71
CA LEU A 130 0.85 -11.47 3.06
C LEU A 130 -0.27 -11.34 4.10
N GLU A 131 -1.11 -10.33 3.92
CA GLU A 131 -2.31 -10.11 4.73
C GLU A 131 -3.24 -11.32 4.70
N SER A 132 -3.44 -11.95 3.53
CA SER A 132 -4.26 -13.16 3.37
C SER A 132 -3.76 -14.38 4.14
N ARG A 133 -2.52 -14.36 4.64
CA ARG A 133 -1.90 -15.42 5.44
C ARG A 133 -1.52 -14.95 6.84
N CYS A 134 -1.97 -13.76 7.26
CA CYS A 134 -1.68 -13.22 8.58
C CYS A 134 -2.44 -14.00 9.66
N ARG A 135 -1.72 -14.45 10.69
CA ARG A 135 -2.30 -15.14 11.87
C ARG A 135 -2.26 -14.27 13.14
N ASN A 136 -1.74 -13.05 13.02
CA ASN A 136 -1.61 -12.14 14.16
C ASN A 136 -2.94 -11.44 14.42
N ALA A 137 -3.15 -11.05 15.69
CA ALA A 137 -4.29 -10.24 16.10
C ALA A 137 -4.33 -8.91 15.30
N PRO A 138 -5.53 -8.39 14.99
CA PRO A 138 -5.65 -7.15 14.26
C PRO A 138 -5.12 -5.98 15.10
N LYS A 139 -4.44 -5.05 14.44
CA LYS A 139 -3.93 -3.82 15.02
C LYS A 139 -4.31 -2.63 14.13
N CYS A 140 -4.90 -1.62 14.75
CA CYS A 140 -5.45 -0.46 14.04
C CYS A 140 -4.33 0.38 13.41
N GLN A 141 -4.47 0.75 12.14
CA GLN A 141 -3.54 1.63 11.43
C GLN A 141 -3.56 3.06 11.97
N LEU A 142 -4.67 3.47 12.58
CA LEU A 142 -4.90 4.86 12.98
C LEU A 142 -4.41 5.11 14.41
N CYS A 143 -4.79 4.26 15.36
CA CYS A 143 -4.46 4.44 16.77
C CYS A 143 -3.46 3.42 17.32
N GLY A 144 -3.17 2.33 16.59
CA GLY A 144 -2.27 1.28 17.06
C GLY A 144 -2.88 0.30 18.07
N GLU A 145 -4.16 0.41 18.40
CA GLU A 145 -4.82 -0.48 19.36
C GLU A 145 -5.27 -1.82 18.75
N ASN A 146 -5.61 -2.79 19.61
CA ASN A 146 -5.96 -4.18 19.25
C ASN A 146 -7.39 -4.31 18.69
N HIS A 147 -7.65 -3.66 17.57
CA HIS A 147 -8.90 -3.81 16.82
C HIS A 147 -8.67 -3.67 15.31
N PRO A 148 -9.58 -4.17 14.46
CA PRO A 148 -9.52 -3.93 13.03
C PRO A 148 -9.55 -2.42 12.71
N THR A 149 -8.81 -2.03 11.68
CA THR A 149 -8.87 -0.65 11.19
C THR A 149 -10.24 -0.42 10.56
N LEU A 150 -11.01 0.54 11.09
CA LEU A 150 -12.23 0.99 10.43
C LEU A 150 -11.86 1.58 9.06
N ARG A 151 -12.53 1.10 8.02
CA ARG A 151 -12.34 1.64 6.69
C ARG A 151 -13.03 2.99 6.60
N MET A 152 -12.23 4.05 6.53
CA MET A 152 -12.68 5.41 6.30
C MET A 152 -12.17 5.85 4.92
N ASP A 153 -13.07 6.20 4.01
CA ASP A 153 -12.66 6.73 2.70
C ASP A 153 -12.32 8.23 2.78
N VAL A 154 -13.00 8.96 3.68
CA VAL A 154 -12.85 10.40 3.87
C VAL A 154 -12.90 10.74 5.35
N ILE A 155 -11.99 11.59 5.83
CA ILE A 155 -11.99 12.17 7.17
C ILE A 155 -11.95 13.69 7.01
N ALA A 156 -12.99 14.37 7.49
CA ALA A 156 -13.03 15.82 7.56
C ALA A 156 -12.54 16.28 8.93
N VAL A 157 -11.64 17.26 8.94
CA VAL A 157 -11.02 17.78 10.16
C VAL A 157 -11.26 19.28 10.24
N GLN A 158 -11.67 19.75 11.42
CA GLN A 158 -11.71 21.15 11.81
C GLN A 158 -10.56 21.42 12.79
N GLU A 159 -10.04 22.65 12.76
CA GLU A 159 -8.86 23.07 13.51
C GLU A 159 -7.65 22.11 13.40
N PRO A 160 -7.25 21.70 12.19
CA PRO A 160 -6.12 20.80 12.04
C PRO A 160 -4.83 21.47 12.52
N TRP A 161 -3.94 20.69 13.13
CA TRP A 161 -2.57 21.14 13.33
C TRP A 161 -1.86 21.20 11.97
N ILE A 162 -1.41 22.38 11.55
CA ILE A 162 -0.76 22.62 10.24
C ILE A 162 0.64 23.17 10.44
N LEU A 163 1.62 22.56 9.78
CA LEU A 163 2.96 23.11 9.63
C LEU A 163 2.97 24.22 8.56
N GLY A 164 3.42 25.42 8.94
CA GLY A 164 3.74 26.51 8.02
C GLY A 164 5.10 26.33 7.34
N SER A 165 5.54 27.36 6.61
CA SER A 165 6.85 27.41 5.95
C SER A 165 8.02 27.20 6.94
N SER A 166 9.10 26.55 6.47
CA SER A 166 10.31 26.33 7.27
C SER A 166 11.02 27.63 7.65
N GLN A 167 10.82 28.68 6.86
CA GLN A 167 11.41 30.01 7.11
C GLN A 167 10.54 30.85 8.05
N ASN A 168 9.23 30.66 8.02
CA ASN A 168 8.29 31.35 8.90
C ASN A 168 7.10 30.42 9.23
N PRO A 169 6.99 29.94 10.48
CA PRO A 169 5.89 29.05 10.90
C PRO A 169 4.48 29.66 10.79
N ARG A 170 4.37 30.99 10.64
CA ARG A 170 3.12 31.71 10.40
C ARG A 170 2.85 31.98 8.92
N ASP A 171 3.79 31.63 8.05
CA ASP A 171 3.63 31.74 6.62
C ASP A 171 2.99 30.47 6.06
N PHE A 172 1.78 30.64 5.58
CA PHE A 172 0.97 29.60 4.95
C PHE A 172 0.96 29.76 3.42
N THR A 173 1.76 30.67 2.86
CA THR A 173 1.91 30.78 1.41
C THR A 173 2.77 29.61 0.87
N GLY A 174 2.33 28.98 -0.23
CA GLY A 174 3.06 27.90 -0.89
C GLY A 174 2.57 26.46 -0.62
N SER A 175 3.32 25.49 -1.14
CA SER A 175 2.96 24.06 -1.23
C SER A 175 3.42 23.19 -0.06
N ASN A 176 4.20 23.73 0.88
CA ASN A 176 4.76 22.96 1.99
C ASN A 176 3.84 22.83 3.21
N ARG A 177 2.63 23.38 3.13
CA ARG A 177 1.59 23.25 4.16
C ARG A 177 1.10 21.81 4.25
N ARG A 178 1.22 21.24 5.45
CA ARG A 178 0.68 19.90 5.73
C ARG A 178 0.36 19.74 7.20
N SER A 179 -0.60 18.86 7.47
CA SER A 179 -0.85 18.26 8.78
C SER A 179 -0.06 16.96 8.94
N ILE A 180 -0.40 16.17 9.97
CA ILE A 180 0.20 14.87 10.28
C ILE A 180 0.11 13.95 9.04
N SER A 181 1.26 13.55 8.52
CA SER A 181 1.29 12.67 7.34
C SER A 181 0.89 11.25 7.73
N HIS A 182 -0.02 10.65 6.97
CA HIS A 182 -0.42 9.25 7.14
C HIS A 182 -0.31 8.50 5.83
N ARG A 183 0.31 7.31 5.85
CA ARG A 183 0.59 6.51 4.64
C ARG A 183 -0.66 6.12 3.85
N SER A 184 -1.79 5.98 4.52
CA SER A 184 -3.06 5.56 3.88
C SER A 184 -3.89 6.74 3.35
N PHE A 185 -3.52 7.99 3.65
CA PHE A 185 -4.33 9.15 3.27
C PHE A 185 -3.52 10.22 2.51
N THR A 186 -4.21 10.95 1.66
CA THR A 186 -3.75 12.20 1.04
C THR A 186 -4.49 13.35 1.71
N GLN A 187 -3.77 14.44 2.00
CA GLN A 187 -4.34 15.64 2.60
C GLN A 187 -4.78 16.61 1.50
N ILE A 188 -5.92 17.25 1.70
CA ILE A 188 -6.45 18.32 0.86
C ILE A 188 -6.76 19.50 1.78
N LEU A 189 -6.17 20.65 1.46
CA LEU A 189 -6.26 21.89 2.23
C LEU A 189 -6.80 23.01 1.32
N PRO A 190 -7.53 23.99 1.87
CA PRO A 190 -7.77 25.25 1.18
C PRO A 190 -6.46 25.90 0.72
N GLU A 191 -6.50 26.59 -0.41
CA GLU A 191 -5.41 27.45 -0.84
C GLU A 191 -5.46 28.80 -0.10
N GLY A 192 -4.36 29.56 -0.13
CA GLY A 192 -4.31 30.90 0.47
C GLY A 192 -3.10 31.16 1.36
N ASP A 193 -3.06 32.37 1.90
CA ASP A 193 -2.04 32.96 2.78
C ASP A 193 -2.37 32.83 4.27
N ILE A 194 -3.60 32.41 4.60
CA ILE A 194 -4.08 32.24 5.97
C ILE A 194 -4.02 30.78 6.38
N ARG A 195 -3.76 30.55 7.68
CA ARG A 195 -3.84 29.21 8.27
C ARG A 195 -5.19 28.56 7.97
N PRO A 196 -5.22 27.41 7.27
CA PRO A 196 -6.45 26.66 7.10
C PRO A 196 -6.97 26.13 8.44
N ARG A 197 -8.25 26.34 8.72
CA ARG A 197 -9.00 25.78 9.86
C ARG A 197 -9.85 24.58 9.48
N VAL A 198 -9.86 24.19 8.21
CA VAL A 198 -10.43 22.92 7.73
C VAL A 198 -9.45 22.14 6.85
N MET A 199 -9.59 20.82 6.85
CA MET A 199 -8.83 19.90 6.01
C MET A 199 -9.65 18.64 5.69
N LEU A 200 -9.31 17.97 4.59
CA LEU A 200 -9.77 16.62 4.29
C LEU A 200 -8.59 15.63 4.21
N TYR A 201 -8.71 14.48 4.86
CA TYR A 201 -7.95 13.29 4.48
C TYR A 201 -8.81 12.43 3.56
N ALA A 202 -8.29 12.12 2.37
CA ALA A 202 -8.89 11.16 1.44
C ALA A 202 -8.05 9.89 1.36
N ALA A 203 -8.67 8.72 1.46
CA ALA A 203 -7.96 7.44 1.42
C ALA A 203 -7.29 7.25 0.06
N ARG A 204 -6.02 6.85 0.05
CA ARG A 204 -5.23 6.70 -1.19
C ARG A 204 -5.71 5.57 -2.09
N ASP A 205 -6.39 4.58 -1.52
CA ASP A 205 -7.02 3.47 -2.24
C ASP A 205 -8.49 3.72 -2.59
N MET A 206 -9.02 4.91 -2.28
CA MET A 206 -10.35 5.33 -2.72
C MET A 206 -10.37 5.44 -4.25
N GLN A 207 -11.26 4.68 -4.91
CA GLN A 207 -11.45 4.74 -6.35
C GLN A 207 -12.38 5.91 -6.74
N ALA A 208 -11.95 7.13 -6.44
CA ALA A 208 -12.70 8.35 -6.72
C ALA A 208 -11.79 9.47 -7.22
N GLN A 209 -12.35 10.33 -8.08
CA GLN A 209 -11.75 11.61 -8.42
C GLN A 209 -12.23 12.64 -7.41
N ILE A 210 -11.29 13.39 -6.82
CA ILE A 210 -11.57 14.44 -5.86
C ILE A 210 -10.96 15.73 -6.40
N ASN A 211 -11.78 16.75 -6.59
CA ASN A 211 -11.33 18.05 -7.09
C ASN A 211 -11.91 19.17 -6.21
N THR A 212 -11.12 20.22 -6.01
CA THR A 212 -11.63 21.49 -5.47
C THR A 212 -12.60 22.12 -6.48
N SER A 213 -13.64 22.79 -5.99
CA SER A 213 -14.60 23.47 -6.85
C SER A 213 -14.09 24.87 -7.19
N PRO A 214 -13.74 25.19 -8.46
CA PRO A 214 -13.18 26.50 -8.81
C PRO A 214 -14.16 27.66 -8.61
N SER A 215 -15.46 27.36 -8.63
CA SER A 215 -16.52 28.35 -8.40
C SER A 215 -16.71 28.68 -6.91
N PHE A 216 -16.21 27.85 -6.00
CA PHE A 216 -16.36 28.07 -4.56
C PHE A 216 -15.25 29.02 -4.08
N PRO A 217 -15.60 30.05 -3.29
CA PRO A 217 -14.60 30.98 -2.76
C PRO A 217 -13.56 30.24 -1.91
N THR A 218 -12.29 30.53 -2.17
CA THR A 218 -11.19 30.03 -1.36
C THR A 218 -11.24 30.65 0.03
N ASP A 219 -11.35 29.81 1.06
CA ASP A 219 -11.52 30.26 2.44
C ASP A 219 -10.79 29.33 3.42
N PRO A 220 -10.10 29.84 4.47
CA PRO A 220 -9.46 28.98 5.46
C PRO A 220 -10.46 28.12 6.24
N ASP A 221 -11.74 28.49 6.28
CA ASP A 221 -12.76 27.90 7.15
C ASP A 221 -13.73 26.98 6.40
N CYS A 222 -13.60 26.93 5.07
CA CYS A 222 -14.45 26.11 4.22
C CYS A 222 -13.64 25.36 3.16
N LEU A 223 -14.00 24.11 2.92
CA LEU A 223 -13.42 23.31 1.85
C LEU A 223 -14.53 22.56 1.11
N LEU A 224 -14.84 23.01 -0.11
CA LEU A 224 -15.78 22.35 -1.01
C LEU A 224 -15.05 21.45 -2.00
N LEU A 225 -15.35 20.16 -1.96
CA LEU A 225 -14.76 19.16 -2.84
C LEU A 225 -15.84 18.44 -3.63
N SER A 226 -15.63 18.31 -4.94
CA SER A 226 -16.41 17.44 -5.81
C SER A 226 -15.80 16.04 -5.81
N ILE A 227 -16.55 15.06 -5.33
CA ILE A 227 -16.16 13.65 -5.27
C ILE A 227 -16.94 12.89 -6.33
N ARG A 228 -16.24 12.28 -7.29
CA ARG A 228 -16.85 11.49 -8.38
C ARG A 228 -16.29 10.07 -8.39
N THR A 229 -17.19 9.08 -8.36
CA THR A 229 -16.91 7.67 -8.60
C THR A 229 -17.45 7.27 -9.98
N ARG A 230 -17.32 5.99 -10.38
CA ARG A 230 -17.68 5.50 -11.73
C ARG A 230 -19.14 5.73 -12.17
N GLY A 231 -20.05 6.02 -11.25
CA GLY A 231 -21.47 6.25 -11.59
C GLY A 231 -22.20 7.24 -10.68
N PHE A 232 -21.51 7.85 -9.72
CA PHE A 232 -22.11 8.77 -8.76
C PHE A 232 -21.16 9.91 -8.44
N GLY A 233 -21.70 11.11 -8.36
CA GLY A 233 -20.96 12.30 -7.97
C GLY A 233 -21.75 13.11 -6.95
N PHE A 234 -21.05 13.61 -5.95
CA PHE A 234 -21.60 14.48 -4.91
C PHE A 234 -20.55 15.52 -4.51
N GLN A 235 -21.00 16.57 -3.83
CA GLN A 235 -20.12 17.55 -3.21
C GLN A 235 -20.01 17.28 -1.71
N LEU A 236 -18.84 17.57 -1.14
CA LEU A 236 -18.61 17.56 0.30
C LEU A 236 -18.12 18.94 0.71
N LEU A 237 -18.88 19.61 1.57
CA LEU A 237 -18.56 20.90 2.15
C LEU A 237 -18.17 20.71 3.61
N ASN A 238 -16.88 20.85 3.92
CA ASN A 238 -16.37 20.88 5.29
C ASN A 238 -16.32 22.33 5.79
N ILE A 239 -16.94 22.61 6.93
CA ILE A 239 -17.08 23.96 7.52
C ILE A 239 -16.49 23.99 8.92
N TYR A 240 -15.82 25.09 9.25
CA TYR A 240 -15.56 25.52 10.61
C TYR A 240 -16.23 26.89 10.84
N GLU A 241 -17.27 26.94 11.66
CA GLU A 241 -18.10 28.14 11.84
C GLU A 241 -17.53 29.07 12.91
N GLU A 242 -16.77 30.07 12.49
CA GLU A 242 -16.06 31.00 13.38
C GLU A 242 -15.89 32.37 12.72
N ALA A 243 -15.56 33.40 13.51
CA ALA A 243 -15.19 34.70 13.00
C ALA A 243 -13.99 34.62 12.03
N SER A 244 -14.05 35.42 10.95
CA SER A 244 -13.00 35.54 9.93
C SER A 244 -11.63 35.81 10.54
N LEU A 245 -10.60 35.05 10.15
CA LEU A 245 -9.22 35.35 10.53
C LEU A 245 -8.66 36.62 9.87
N ARG A 246 -9.35 37.18 8.86
CA ARG A 246 -8.94 38.45 8.19
C ARG A 246 -9.42 39.67 8.94
N ASP A 247 -10.73 39.74 9.17
CA ASP A 247 -11.41 40.93 9.68
C ASP A 247 -12.02 40.72 11.08
N GLY A 248 -12.26 39.47 11.50
CA GLY A 248 -12.84 39.15 12.81
C GLY A 248 -14.33 39.49 12.96
N LEU A 249 -15.01 39.95 11.91
CA LEU A 249 -16.35 40.54 12.02
C LEU A 249 -17.45 39.61 11.55
N ALA A 250 -17.23 38.87 10.46
CA ALA A 250 -18.25 38.00 9.88
C ALA A 250 -17.92 36.51 10.11
N ARG A 251 -18.92 35.76 10.59
CA ARG A 251 -18.82 34.30 10.74
C ARG A 251 -18.89 33.58 9.38
N THR A 252 -18.30 32.39 9.31
CA THR A 252 -18.13 31.61 8.08
C THR A 252 -19.42 31.38 7.28
N ILE A 253 -20.51 30.94 7.91
CA ILE A 253 -21.76 30.57 7.23
C ILE A 253 -22.40 31.78 6.54
N PRO A 254 -22.65 32.92 7.24
CA PRO A 254 -23.15 34.13 6.58
C PRO A 254 -22.21 34.69 5.51
N ARG A 255 -20.88 34.60 5.73
CA ARG A 255 -19.86 35.19 4.86
C ARG A 255 -19.62 34.39 3.57
N VAL A 256 -19.69 33.06 3.65
CA VAL A 256 -19.20 32.15 2.60
C VAL A 256 -20.30 31.22 2.10
N VAL A 257 -21.02 30.55 3.01
CA VAL A 257 -21.92 29.45 2.66
C VAL A 257 -23.27 29.94 2.12
N LEU A 258 -23.91 30.89 2.82
CA LEU A 258 -25.20 31.44 2.38
C LEU A 258 -25.13 32.15 1.02
N PRO A 259 -24.10 32.97 0.72
CA PRO A 259 -23.97 33.61 -0.59
C PRO A 259 -23.71 32.64 -1.74
N PHE A 260 -23.02 31.52 -1.50
CA PHE A 260 -22.66 30.55 -2.54
C PHE A 260 -23.84 29.69 -3.02
N GLN A 261 -24.89 29.53 -2.21
CA GLN A 261 -26.03 28.63 -2.45
C GLN A 261 -25.61 27.18 -2.73
N VAL A 262 -25.60 26.35 -1.68
CA VAL A 262 -25.19 24.94 -1.77
C VAL A 262 -26.03 24.17 -2.80
N GLN A 263 -25.35 23.49 -3.72
CA GLN A 263 -25.99 22.76 -4.81
C GLN A 263 -26.65 21.45 -4.32
N SER A 264 -27.60 20.91 -5.11
CA SER A 264 -28.17 19.59 -4.87
C SER A 264 -27.09 18.50 -4.87
N LYS A 265 -27.26 17.45 -4.04
CA LYS A 265 -26.27 16.36 -3.82
C LYS A 265 -24.99 16.83 -3.12
N THR A 266 -25.15 17.64 -2.08
CA THR A 266 -24.03 18.07 -1.23
C THR A 266 -24.19 17.49 0.18
N ILE A 267 -23.12 16.92 0.70
CA ILE A 267 -22.98 16.62 2.12
C ILE A 267 -22.36 17.85 2.78
N VAL A 268 -23.09 18.48 3.69
CA VAL A 268 -22.58 19.57 4.51
C VAL A 268 -22.26 19.01 5.88
N LEU A 269 -21.03 19.20 6.33
CA LEU A 269 -20.53 18.71 7.60
C LEU A 269 -19.52 19.71 8.17
N GLY A 270 -19.28 19.65 9.47
CA GLY A 270 -18.38 20.59 10.09
C GLY A 270 -18.60 20.70 11.59
N ASP A 271 -17.80 21.59 12.18
CA ASP A 271 -18.09 22.15 13.48
C ASP A 271 -18.82 23.48 13.27
N PHE A 272 -20.10 23.48 13.63
CA PHE A 272 -20.99 24.63 13.45
C PHE A 272 -20.93 25.62 14.63
N ASN A 273 -20.20 25.29 15.72
CA ASN A 273 -20.12 26.11 16.93
C ASN A 273 -21.48 26.71 17.33
N THR A 274 -22.53 25.89 17.22
CA THR A 274 -23.93 26.30 17.38
C THR A 274 -24.73 25.13 17.94
N HIS A 275 -25.49 25.40 18.99
CA HIS A 275 -26.51 24.49 19.49
C HIS A 275 -27.83 24.75 18.76
N HIS A 276 -28.48 23.69 18.26
CA HIS A 276 -29.84 23.77 17.74
C HIS A 276 -30.66 22.61 18.31
N PRO A 277 -31.86 22.86 18.84
CA PRO A 277 -32.71 21.80 19.44
C PRO A 277 -33.10 20.63 18.53
N LEU A 278 -32.80 20.71 17.22
CA LEU A 278 -33.16 19.68 16.25
C LEU A 278 -32.05 18.67 16.00
N TRP A 279 -30.80 19.03 16.29
CA TRP A 279 -29.63 18.16 16.09
C TRP A 279 -28.78 17.99 17.36
N ASP A 280 -29.16 18.69 18.43
CA ASP A 280 -28.60 18.60 19.78
C ASP A 280 -29.75 18.82 20.80
N PRO A 281 -30.66 17.83 20.93
CA PRO A 281 -31.88 17.91 21.73
C PRO A 281 -31.68 17.72 23.25
#